data_AF-A0A2M7I4U4-F1
#
_entry.id   AF-A0A2M7I4U4-F1
#
_cell.length_a   1.000
_cell.length_b   1.000
_cell.length_c   1.000
_cell.angle_alpha   90.00
_cell.angle_beta   90.00
_cell.angle_gamma   90.00
#
_symmetry.space_group_name_H-M   'P 1'
#
loop_
_entity.id
_entity.type
_entity.pdbx_description
1 polymer ?
#
loop_
_entity_poly.entity_id
_entity_poly.type
_entity_poly.pdbx_seq_one_letter_code
_entity_poly.pdbx_strand_id
1 'polypeptide(L)'
;MARSNNLHSVAAIFDTPNKIIKAAEKVRDEGYKKFDVNTPYPLHGMDKAMGLSSSKVGFVTLFFGLFGASFILLFMWWTLAKNYPLFIGGKPFFALPAFIPITFETTVLIGAVSTFIALIAVFFKLPFNNHPIHDTDYMKTVSVDKYGIYIKSDDPKFDKEKILSLFESLGAVSTDLIYFPKIEKFSMFNFKFVLFLIFVAVGTSGSTYLLLNKLMYINPFDWMEFQEKTTPQETSLFFADRRSMRTPVDGTVAKGF
;
A
#
# COMPACT_ATOMS: atom_id res chain seq x y z
N MET A 1 -20.55 -1.63 15.56
CA MET A 1 -20.88 -0.24 15.18
C MET A 1 -22.38 -0.03 15.28
N ALA A 2 -22.85 1.12 15.77
CA ALA A 2 -24.28 1.42 15.81
C ALA A 2 -24.84 1.47 14.37
N ARG A 3 -25.94 0.77 14.11
CA ARG A 3 -26.60 0.72 12.80
C ARG A 3 -27.76 1.73 12.76
N SER A 4 -27.99 2.30 11.58
CA SER A 4 -29.18 3.11 11.28
C SER A 4 -30.39 2.20 11.07
N ASN A 5 -31.59 2.78 11.11
CA ASN A 5 -32.83 2.06 10.77
C ASN A 5 -33.03 1.87 9.25
N ASN A 6 -32.13 2.44 8.43
CA ASN A 6 -32.18 2.34 6.98
C ASN A 6 -31.60 1.01 6.50
N LEU A 7 -32.41 0.20 5.83
CA LEU A 7 -31.99 -1.09 5.26
C LEU A 7 -31.10 -0.86 4.03
N HIS A 8 -29.95 -1.51 3.99
CA HIS A 8 -29.02 -1.50 2.86
C HIS A 8 -29.25 -2.70 1.93
N SER A 9 -29.40 -3.90 2.49
CA SER A 9 -29.58 -5.12 1.70
C SER A 9 -30.16 -6.28 2.51
N VAL A 10 -30.77 -7.24 1.82
CA VAL A 10 -31.06 -8.57 2.38
C VAL A 10 -30.00 -9.52 1.85
N ALA A 11 -29.35 -10.25 2.73
CA ALA A 11 -28.28 -11.18 2.41
C ALA A 11 -28.67 -12.61 2.78
N ALA A 12 -28.13 -13.59 2.07
CA ALA A 12 -28.32 -15.01 2.33
C ALA A 12 -27.00 -15.77 2.19
N ILE A 13 -26.81 -16.77 3.04
CA ILE A 13 -25.62 -17.63 3.08
C ILE A 13 -25.97 -19.03 2.60
N PHE A 14 -25.04 -19.64 1.85
CA PHE A 14 -25.14 -21.00 1.31
C PHE A 14 -23.88 -21.80 1.66
N ASP A 15 -24.05 -23.11 1.87
CA ASP A 15 -22.95 -24.02 2.22
C ASP A 15 -22.12 -24.52 1.02
N THR A 16 -22.70 -24.50 -0.18
CA THR A 16 -22.08 -25.19 -1.34
C THR A 16 -22.00 -24.28 -2.56
N PRO A 17 -20.93 -24.39 -3.38
CA PRO A 17 -20.77 -23.64 -4.63
C PRO A 17 -21.94 -23.80 -5.62
N ASN A 18 -22.49 -25.02 -5.73
CA ASN A 18 -23.55 -25.31 -6.68
C ASN A 18 -24.87 -24.60 -6.30
N LYS A 19 -25.15 -24.45 -5.00
CA LYS A 19 -26.34 -23.75 -4.53
C LYS A 19 -26.25 -22.26 -4.82
N ILE A 20 -25.10 -21.62 -4.58
CA ILE A 20 -24.94 -20.18 -4.85
C ILE A 20 -25.03 -19.86 -6.35
N ILE A 21 -24.49 -20.72 -7.23
CA ILE A 21 -24.60 -20.54 -8.68
C ILE A 21 -26.07 -20.58 -9.11
N LYS A 22 -26.84 -21.59 -8.66
CA LYS A 22 -28.28 -21.69 -8.94
C LYS A 22 -29.07 -20.52 -8.35
N ALA A 23 -28.69 -20.05 -7.16
CA ALA A 23 -29.30 -18.89 -6.54
C ALA A 23 -29.05 -17.62 -7.36
N ALA A 24 -27.82 -17.40 -7.82
CA ALA A 24 -27.48 -16.27 -8.68
C ALA A 24 -28.23 -16.30 -10.01
N GLU A 25 -28.34 -17.47 -10.66
CA GLU A 25 -29.14 -17.66 -11.88
C GLU A 25 -30.61 -17.31 -11.63
N LYS A 26 -31.20 -17.81 -10.54
CA LYS A 26 -32.60 -17.55 -10.21
C LYS A 26 -32.85 -16.07 -9.91
N VAL A 27 -31.98 -15.43 -9.14
CA VAL A 27 -32.07 -14.00 -8.81
C VAL A 27 -31.97 -13.14 -10.07
N ARG A 28 -31.06 -13.49 -11.01
CA ARG A 28 -30.97 -12.86 -12.32
C ARG A 28 -32.27 -13.05 -13.12
N ASP A 29 -32.78 -14.28 -13.19
CA ASP A 29 -33.96 -14.64 -13.99
C ASP A 29 -35.26 -13.99 -13.46
N GLU A 30 -35.34 -13.75 -12.15
CA GLU A 30 -36.42 -12.95 -11.53
C GLU A 30 -36.30 -11.44 -11.83
N GLY A 31 -35.16 -11.02 -12.39
CA GLY A 31 -34.92 -9.69 -12.92
C GLY A 31 -34.42 -8.68 -11.88
N TYR A 32 -33.84 -9.14 -10.77
CA TYR A 32 -33.08 -8.28 -9.88
C TYR A 32 -31.80 -7.81 -10.58
N LYS A 33 -31.50 -6.51 -10.50
CA LYS A 33 -30.35 -5.91 -11.21
C LYS A 33 -29.24 -5.47 -10.25
N LYS A 34 -29.60 -5.10 -9.02
CA LYS A 34 -28.70 -4.55 -8.01
C LYS A 34 -28.41 -5.58 -6.92
N PHE A 35 -27.86 -6.72 -7.31
CA PHE A 35 -27.37 -7.75 -6.40
C PHE A 35 -25.89 -8.02 -6.64
N ASP A 36 -25.23 -8.63 -5.66
CA ASP A 36 -23.86 -9.09 -5.79
C ASP A 36 -23.66 -10.42 -5.06
N VAL A 37 -22.63 -11.16 -5.45
CA VAL A 37 -22.31 -12.47 -4.92
C VAL A 37 -20.91 -12.43 -4.32
N ASN A 38 -20.81 -12.76 -3.05
CA ASN A 38 -19.55 -12.84 -2.33
C ASN A 38 -19.13 -14.30 -2.19
N THR A 39 -17.89 -14.60 -2.56
CA THR A 39 -17.33 -15.95 -2.50
C THR A 39 -15.90 -15.87 -1.97
N PRO A 40 -15.44 -16.86 -1.18
CA PRO A 40 -14.09 -16.85 -0.62
C PRO A 40 -13.02 -17.09 -1.69
N TYR A 41 -13.41 -17.65 -2.84
CA TYR A 41 -12.54 -17.90 -3.98
C TYR A 41 -13.33 -17.79 -5.29
N PRO A 42 -12.64 -17.59 -6.45
CA PRO A 42 -13.31 -17.45 -7.73
C PRO A 42 -14.10 -18.71 -8.13
N LEU A 43 -15.41 -18.57 -8.31
CA LEU A 43 -16.27 -19.64 -8.82
C LEU A 43 -16.39 -19.55 -10.34
N HIS A 44 -15.91 -20.59 -11.03
CA HIS A 44 -16.08 -20.70 -12.48
C HIS A 44 -17.56 -20.73 -12.87
N GLY A 45 -17.94 -19.88 -13.83
CA GLY A 45 -19.33 -19.77 -14.30
C GLY A 45 -20.18 -18.77 -13.53
N MET A 46 -19.69 -18.18 -12.43
CA MET A 46 -20.43 -17.16 -11.69
C MET A 46 -20.77 -15.94 -12.56
N ASP A 47 -19.85 -15.50 -13.42
CA ASP A 47 -20.09 -14.37 -14.34
C ASP A 47 -21.30 -14.62 -15.24
N LYS A 48 -21.45 -15.85 -15.75
CA LYS A 48 -22.60 -16.26 -16.58
C LYS A 48 -23.86 -16.36 -15.74
N ALA A 49 -23.77 -16.93 -14.53
CA ALA A 49 -24.89 -17.03 -13.59
C ALA A 49 -25.46 -15.66 -13.23
N MET A 50 -24.59 -14.68 -12.97
CA MET A 50 -24.97 -13.29 -12.67
C MET A 50 -25.38 -12.49 -13.92
N GLY A 51 -25.03 -12.96 -15.13
CA GLY A 51 -25.30 -12.23 -16.37
C GLY A 51 -24.37 -11.02 -16.58
N LEU A 52 -23.13 -11.11 -16.09
CA LEU A 52 -22.13 -10.05 -16.24
C LEU A 52 -21.56 -10.01 -17.66
N SER A 53 -21.24 -8.79 -18.12
CA SER A 53 -20.55 -8.57 -19.39
C SER A 53 -19.04 -8.72 -19.24
N SER A 54 -18.34 -8.96 -20.36
CA SER A 54 -16.87 -9.07 -20.38
C SER A 54 -16.20 -7.82 -19.81
N SER A 55 -15.12 -8.04 -19.05
CA SER A 55 -14.36 -6.96 -18.42
C SER A 55 -13.68 -6.04 -19.46
N LYS A 56 -13.77 -4.73 -19.23
CA LYS A 56 -13.14 -3.70 -20.07
C LYS A 56 -11.67 -3.43 -19.72
N VAL A 57 -11.11 -4.13 -18.74
CA VAL A 57 -9.73 -3.92 -18.24
C VAL A 57 -8.70 -4.12 -19.36
N GLY A 58 -8.90 -5.10 -20.25
CA GLY A 58 -7.96 -5.36 -21.35
C GLY A 58 -7.78 -4.18 -22.32
N PHE A 59 -8.83 -3.40 -22.57
CA PHE A 59 -8.75 -2.21 -23.43
C PHE A 59 -7.89 -1.11 -22.81
N VAL A 60 -7.92 -0.98 -21.48
CA VAL A 60 -7.06 -0.04 -20.75
C VAL A 60 -5.60 -0.42 -20.94
N THR A 61 -5.25 -1.69 -20.71
CA THR A 61 -3.89 -2.20 -20.91
C THR A 61 -3.39 -1.94 -22.34
N LEU A 62 -4.24 -2.23 -23.34
CA LEU A 62 -3.89 -2.07 -24.75
C LEU A 62 -3.62 -0.60 -25.08
N PHE A 63 -4.50 0.30 -24.66
CA PHE A 63 -4.37 1.73 -24.95
C PHE A 63 -3.10 2.32 -24.32
N PHE A 64 -2.88 2.08 -23.03
CA PHE A 64 -1.70 2.61 -22.33
C PHE A 64 -0.40 1.93 -22.76
N GLY A 65 -0.44 0.64 -23.11
CA GLY A 65 0.70 -0.05 -23.70
C GLY A 65 1.12 0.59 -25.03
N LEU A 66 0.19 0.76 -25.97
CA LEU A 66 0.47 1.41 -27.26
C LEU A 66 0.94 2.86 -27.10
N PHE A 67 0.34 3.58 -26.16
CA PHE A 67 0.77 4.93 -25.81
C PHE A 67 2.21 4.93 -25.28
N GLY A 68 2.54 4.03 -24.36
CA GLY A 68 3.87 3.89 -23.80
C GLY A 68 4.93 3.54 -24.84
N ALA A 69 4.62 2.59 -25.73
CA ALA A 69 5.47 2.21 -26.86
C ALA A 69 5.77 3.40 -27.79
N SER A 70 4.72 4.15 -28.14
CA SER A 70 4.83 5.30 -29.03
C SER A 70 5.60 6.45 -28.37
N PHE A 71 5.33 6.69 -27.10
CA PHE A 71 5.96 7.75 -26.31
C PHE A 71 7.46 7.53 -26.17
N ILE A 72 7.90 6.35 -25.77
CA ILE A 72 9.32 6.08 -25.55
C ILE A 72 10.12 6.04 -26.86
N LEU A 73 9.52 5.51 -27.94
CA LEU A 73 10.15 5.50 -29.25
C LEU A 73 10.36 6.92 -29.77
N LEU A 74 9.35 7.78 -29.62
CA LEU A 74 9.43 9.20 -29.98
C LEU A 74 10.44 9.94 -29.10
N PHE A 75 10.48 9.65 -27.80
CA PHE A 75 11.44 10.23 -26.87
C PHE A 75 12.89 9.86 -27.22
N MET A 76 13.16 8.59 -27.53
CA MET A 76 14.50 8.15 -27.96
C MET A 76 14.90 8.76 -29.30
N TRP A 77 13.98 8.81 -30.28
CA TRP A 77 14.23 9.50 -31.54
C TRP A 77 14.55 10.99 -31.32
N TRP A 78 13.78 11.67 -30.48
CA TRP A 78 13.98 13.09 -30.21
C TRP A 78 15.33 13.36 -29.54
N THR A 79 15.67 12.59 -28.50
CA THR A 79 16.92 12.79 -27.74
C THR A 79 18.16 12.46 -28.56
N LEU A 80 18.20 11.28 -29.20
CA LEU A 80 19.40 10.74 -29.84
C LEU A 80 19.57 11.13 -31.31
N ALA A 81 18.50 11.52 -32.01
CA ALA A 81 18.59 11.90 -33.43
C ALA A 81 18.37 13.40 -33.69
N LYS A 82 17.69 14.13 -32.80
CA LYS A 82 17.40 15.55 -33.00
C LYS A 82 18.07 16.49 -32.00
N ASN A 83 17.90 16.26 -30.70
CA ASN A 83 18.35 17.19 -29.68
C ASN A 83 19.86 17.11 -29.45
N TYR A 84 20.38 15.90 -29.26
CA TYR A 84 21.81 15.71 -28.97
C TYR A 84 22.35 14.45 -29.69
N PRO A 85 22.59 14.56 -31.01
CA PRO A 85 23.11 13.44 -31.79
C PRO A 85 24.54 13.09 -31.38
N LEU A 86 24.71 11.86 -30.87
CA LEU A 86 25.99 11.33 -30.42
C LEU A 86 26.52 10.29 -31.42
N PHE A 87 27.79 10.44 -31.81
CA PHE A 87 28.49 9.45 -32.62
C PHE A 87 29.06 8.34 -31.72
N ILE A 88 28.33 7.23 -31.57
CA ILE A 88 28.74 6.09 -30.74
C ILE A 88 28.96 4.87 -31.64
N GLY A 89 30.22 4.44 -31.77
CA GLY A 89 30.58 3.20 -32.47
C GLY A 89 30.18 3.17 -33.95
N GLY A 90 30.06 4.33 -34.61
CA GLY A 90 29.73 4.44 -36.05
C GLY A 90 28.29 4.06 -36.43
N LYS A 91 27.40 3.89 -35.45
CA LYS A 91 25.99 3.52 -35.69
C LYS A 91 25.17 4.70 -36.20
N PRO A 92 24.09 4.47 -36.99
CA PRO A 92 23.16 5.53 -37.35
C PRO A 92 22.47 6.10 -36.11
N PHE A 93 22.16 7.40 -36.13
CA PHE A 93 21.52 8.10 -35.00
C PHE A 93 20.18 7.48 -34.58
N PHE A 94 19.45 6.88 -35.52
CA PHE A 94 18.23 6.13 -35.24
C PHE A 94 18.45 4.63 -35.49
N ALA A 95 19.10 3.96 -34.55
CA ALA A 95 19.33 2.52 -34.59
C ALA A 95 18.13 1.76 -33.99
N LEU A 96 17.05 1.61 -34.76
CA LEU A 96 15.81 0.97 -34.29
C LEU A 96 16.02 -0.38 -33.56
N PRO A 97 16.88 -1.31 -34.04
CA PRO A 97 17.10 -2.59 -33.33
C PRO A 97 17.59 -2.44 -31.89
N ALA A 98 18.38 -1.40 -31.60
CA ALA A 98 18.87 -1.13 -30.25
C ALA A 98 17.79 -0.54 -29.32
N PHE A 99 16.75 0.06 -29.90
CA PHE A 99 15.66 0.70 -29.17
C PHE A 99 14.51 -0.25 -28.84
N ILE A 100 14.36 -1.36 -29.60
CA ILE A 100 13.28 -2.33 -29.38
C ILE A 100 13.25 -2.88 -27.94
N PRO A 101 14.37 -3.28 -27.31
CA PRO A 101 14.33 -3.77 -25.93
C PRO A 101 13.78 -2.73 -24.95
N ILE A 102 14.22 -1.47 -25.07
CA ILE A 102 13.78 -0.37 -24.20
C ILE A 102 12.28 -0.07 -24.43
N THR A 103 11.85 -0.05 -25.69
CA THR A 103 10.45 0.14 -26.05
C THR A 103 9.58 -0.97 -25.48
N PHE A 104 10.02 -2.23 -25.58
CA PHE A 104 9.32 -3.38 -25.02
C PHE A 104 9.16 -3.26 -23.50
N GLU A 105 10.25 -3.03 -22.77
CA GLU A 105 10.21 -2.90 -21.29
C GLU A 105 9.29 -1.76 -20.86
N THR A 106 9.37 -0.61 -21.52
CA THR A 106 8.52 0.55 -21.20
C THR A 106 7.05 0.31 -21.51
N THR A 107 6.77 -0.42 -22.60
CA THR A 107 5.40 -0.83 -22.98
C THR A 107 4.80 -1.73 -21.90
N VAL A 108 5.55 -2.75 -21.46
CA VAL A 108 5.11 -3.68 -20.41
C VAL A 108 4.93 -2.93 -19.09
N LEU A 109 5.85 -2.04 -18.72
CA LEU A 109 5.79 -1.24 -17.50
C LEU A 109 4.55 -0.34 -17.47
N ILE A 110 4.35 0.49 -18.51
CA ILE A 110 3.22 1.43 -18.58
C ILE A 110 1.89 0.66 -18.66
N GLY A 111 1.84 -0.43 -19.43
CA GLY A 111 0.69 -1.31 -19.49
C GLY A 111 0.33 -1.89 -18.12
N ALA A 112 1.29 -2.52 -17.43
CA ALA A 112 1.04 -3.15 -16.13
C ALA A 112 0.63 -2.13 -15.05
N VAL A 113 1.34 -1.00 -14.94
CA VAL A 113 1.06 0.03 -13.92
C VAL A 113 -0.29 0.70 -14.16
N SER A 114 -0.59 1.07 -15.41
CA SER A 114 -1.89 1.69 -15.74
C SER A 114 -3.06 0.74 -15.47
N THR A 115 -2.92 -0.54 -15.80
CA THR A 115 -3.93 -1.57 -15.53
C THR A 115 -4.14 -1.78 -14.04
N PHE A 116 -3.07 -1.83 -13.25
CA PHE A 116 -3.16 -1.93 -11.80
C PHE A 116 -3.89 -0.73 -11.18
N ILE A 117 -3.52 0.49 -11.59
CA ILE A 117 -4.15 1.72 -11.11
C ILE A 117 -5.64 1.75 -11.52
N ALA A 118 -5.96 1.40 -12.76
CA ALA A 118 -7.33 1.38 -13.23
C ALA A 118 -8.18 0.36 -12.45
N LEU A 119 -7.64 -0.84 -12.20
CA LEU A 119 -8.29 -1.88 -11.43
C LEU A 119 -8.62 -1.41 -10.01
N ILE A 120 -7.67 -0.78 -9.33
CA ILE A 120 -7.86 -0.26 -7.97
C ILE A 120 -8.83 0.93 -7.97
N ALA A 121 -8.56 1.98 -8.75
CA ALA A 121 -9.27 3.24 -8.62
C ALA A 121 -10.64 3.26 -9.32
N VAL A 122 -10.75 2.63 -10.49
CA VAL A 122 -11.94 2.74 -11.36
C VAL A 122 -12.87 1.54 -11.21
N PHE A 123 -12.32 0.32 -11.30
CA PHE A 123 -13.14 -0.89 -11.30
C PHE A 123 -13.55 -1.32 -9.89
N PHE A 124 -12.58 -1.50 -8.98
CA PHE A 124 -12.86 -1.92 -7.60
C PHE A 124 -13.14 -0.74 -6.67
N LYS A 125 -12.73 0.48 -7.06
CA LYS A 125 -12.88 1.72 -6.28
C LYS A 125 -12.24 1.65 -4.90
N LEU A 126 -11.11 0.96 -4.79
CA LEU A 126 -10.33 0.86 -3.57
C LEU A 126 -9.54 2.16 -3.31
N PRO A 127 -9.37 2.59 -2.05
CA PRO A 127 -9.86 1.96 -0.82
C PRO A 127 -11.33 2.33 -0.52
N PHE A 128 -12.24 1.33 -0.54
CA PHE A 128 -13.64 1.50 -0.14
C PHE A 128 -13.92 0.85 1.21
N ASN A 129 -13.24 1.34 2.26
CA ASN A 129 -13.26 0.67 3.57
C ASN A 129 -14.60 0.80 4.32
N ASN A 130 -15.48 1.72 3.90
CA ASN A 130 -16.76 1.99 4.56
C ASN A 130 -17.95 1.33 3.84
N HIS A 131 -17.79 0.09 3.36
CA HIS A 131 -18.92 -0.65 2.81
C HIS A 131 -19.80 -1.20 3.95
N PRO A 132 -21.14 -1.03 3.91
CA PRO A 132 -22.04 -1.50 4.98
C PRO A 132 -21.97 -3.00 5.31
N ILE A 133 -21.38 -3.83 4.44
CA ILE A 133 -21.33 -5.28 4.59
C ILE A 133 -20.08 -5.76 5.33
N HIS A 134 -18.99 -4.98 5.38
CA HIS A 134 -17.70 -5.47 5.89
C HIS A 134 -17.74 -5.84 7.38
N ASP A 135 -18.53 -5.12 8.18
CA ASP A 135 -18.63 -5.34 9.62
C ASP A 135 -19.68 -6.40 10.03
N THR A 136 -20.37 -7.04 9.07
CA THR A 136 -21.45 -7.99 9.38
C THR A 136 -20.93 -9.42 9.54
N ASP A 137 -21.66 -10.25 10.29
CA ASP A 137 -21.31 -11.67 10.45
C ASP A 137 -21.47 -12.44 9.12
N TYR A 138 -22.35 -11.97 8.23
CA TYR A 138 -22.40 -12.40 6.84
C TYR A 138 -21.02 -12.33 6.15
N MET A 139 -20.35 -11.18 6.14
CA MET A 139 -19.08 -11.04 5.43
C MET A 139 -17.94 -11.82 6.11
N LYS A 140 -17.95 -11.89 7.45
CA LYS A 140 -17.00 -12.73 8.20
C LYS A 140 -17.11 -14.19 7.80
N THR A 141 -18.34 -14.70 7.65
CA THR A 141 -18.60 -16.10 7.32
C THR A 141 -18.25 -16.39 5.86
N VAL A 142 -18.61 -15.50 4.95
CA VAL A 142 -18.35 -15.67 3.50
C VAL A 142 -16.85 -15.56 3.16
N SER A 143 -16.09 -14.79 3.93
CA SER A 143 -14.65 -14.67 3.72
C SER A 143 -13.86 -15.92 4.14
N VAL A 144 -14.49 -16.84 4.87
CA VAL A 144 -13.85 -18.04 5.41
C VAL A 144 -14.18 -19.27 4.55
N ASP A 145 -15.43 -19.73 4.57
CA ASP A 145 -15.81 -21.02 3.96
C ASP A 145 -17.18 -21.04 3.26
N LYS A 146 -18.06 -20.06 3.53
CA LYS A 146 -19.42 -20.03 2.95
C LYS A 146 -19.54 -19.14 1.73
N TYR A 147 -20.67 -19.24 1.04
CA TYR A 147 -20.98 -18.45 -0.15
C TYR A 147 -22.16 -17.54 0.15
N GLY A 148 -22.08 -16.27 -0.24
CA GLY A 148 -23.09 -15.28 0.07
C GLY A 148 -23.65 -14.60 -1.17
N ILE A 149 -24.93 -14.27 -1.13
CA ILE A 149 -25.57 -13.35 -2.07
C ILE A 149 -26.28 -12.25 -1.29
N TYR A 150 -26.27 -11.03 -1.80
CA TYR A 150 -27.11 -9.97 -1.25
C TYR A 150 -27.79 -9.15 -2.34
N ILE A 151 -29.03 -8.75 -2.07
CA ILE A 151 -29.82 -7.87 -2.93
C ILE A 151 -29.93 -6.51 -2.23
N LYS A 152 -29.54 -5.43 -2.93
CA LYS A 152 -29.55 -4.07 -2.38
C LYS A 152 -30.98 -3.52 -2.32
N SER A 153 -31.27 -2.73 -1.30
CA SER A 153 -32.56 -2.05 -1.10
C SER A 153 -32.88 -1.01 -2.18
N ASP A 154 -31.87 -0.57 -2.92
CA ASP A 154 -31.96 0.37 -4.04
C ASP A 154 -32.41 -0.31 -5.36
N ASP A 155 -32.70 -1.61 -5.37
CA ASP A 155 -33.23 -2.31 -6.54
C ASP A 155 -34.71 -1.93 -6.81
N PRO A 156 -35.13 -1.68 -8.06
CA PRO A 156 -36.52 -1.35 -8.37
C PRO A 156 -37.56 -2.41 -7.97
N LYS A 157 -37.16 -3.70 -7.92
CA LYS A 157 -38.02 -4.82 -7.54
C LYS A 157 -37.86 -5.21 -6.06
N PHE A 158 -37.21 -4.36 -5.26
CA PHE A 158 -36.91 -4.71 -3.88
C PHE A 158 -38.16 -4.84 -3.02
N ASP A 159 -38.39 -6.05 -2.50
CA ASP A 159 -39.42 -6.34 -1.53
C ASP A 159 -38.84 -7.32 -0.50
N LYS A 160 -38.77 -6.88 0.76
CA LYS A 160 -38.09 -7.61 1.84
C LYS A 160 -38.66 -9.01 2.03
N GLU A 161 -39.99 -9.16 2.03
CA GLU A 161 -40.65 -10.44 2.34
C GLU A 161 -40.52 -11.41 1.17
N LYS A 162 -40.64 -10.91 -0.06
CA LYS A 162 -40.42 -11.71 -1.28
C LYS A 162 -38.98 -12.19 -1.40
N ILE A 163 -38.01 -11.35 -1.04
CA ILE A 163 -36.60 -11.74 -1.08
C ILE A 163 -36.28 -12.79 -0.01
N LEU A 164 -36.83 -12.67 1.20
CA LEU A 164 -36.64 -13.67 2.25
C LEU A 164 -37.22 -15.03 1.85
N SER A 165 -38.47 -15.05 1.39
CA SER A 165 -39.10 -16.28 0.88
C SER A 165 -38.38 -16.86 -0.34
N LEU A 166 -37.85 -16.03 -1.23
CA LEU A 166 -37.01 -16.47 -2.34
C LEU A 166 -35.75 -17.18 -1.82
N PHE A 167 -35.03 -16.58 -0.88
CA PHE A 167 -33.81 -17.17 -0.32
C PHE A 167 -34.08 -18.48 0.44
N GLU A 168 -35.19 -18.56 1.18
CA GLU A 168 -35.64 -19.79 1.81
C GLU A 168 -35.93 -20.88 0.76
N SER A 169 -36.63 -20.56 -0.33
CA SER A 169 -36.92 -21.51 -1.41
C SER A 169 -35.66 -22.03 -2.11
N LEU A 170 -34.58 -21.24 -2.11
CA LEU A 170 -33.28 -21.59 -2.69
C LEU A 170 -32.39 -22.41 -1.73
N GLY A 171 -32.84 -22.65 -0.50
CA GLY A 171 -32.11 -23.43 0.50
C GLY A 171 -30.97 -22.66 1.16
N ALA A 172 -31.20 -21.37 1.44
CA ALA A 172 -30.31 -20.56 2.26
C ALA A 172 -30.18 -21.15 3.68
N VAL A 173 -28.97 -21.10 4.22
CA VAL A 173 -28.63 -21.56 5.58
C VAL A 173 -29.02 -20.52 6.61
N SER A 174 -28.74 -19.25 6.28
CA SER A 174 -29.13 -18.09 7.08
C SER A 174 -29.44 -16.92 6.17
N THR A 175 -30.34 -16.05 6.65
CA THR A 175 -30.71 -14.81 5.98
C THR A 175 -30.53 -13.65 6.94
N ASP A 176 -29.80 -12.62 6.52
CA ASP A 176 -29.47 -11.46 7.34
C ASP A 176 -30.00 -10.16 6.73
N LEU A 177 -30.52 -9.28 7.57
CA LEU A 177 -30.91 -7.93 7.21
C LEU A 177 -29.76 -6.97 7.51
N ILE A 178 -29.15 -6.42 6.46
CA ILE A 178 -27.99 -5.53 6.60
C ILE A 178 -28.47 -4.08 6.53
N TYR A 179 -28.19 -3.32 7.58
CA TYR A 179 -28.53 -1.90 7.70
C TYR A 179 -27.32 -1.00 7.47
N PHE A 180 -27.54 0.25 7.08
CA PHE A 180 -26.44 1.22 6.95
C PHE A 180 -25.77 1.50 8.30
N PRO A 181 -24.43 1.66 8.35
CA PRO A 181 -23.75 2.14 9.56
C PRO A 181 -24.17 3.58 9.86
N LYS A 182 -24.26 3.92 11.15
CA LYS A 182 -24.46 5.30 11.57
C LYS A 182 -23.19 6.10 11.27
N ILE A 183 -23.28 7.11 10.41
CA ILE A 183 -22.14 7.95 10.06
C ILE A 183 -21.81 8.84 11.25
N GLU A 184 -20.70 8.55 11.94
CA GLU A 184 -20.13 9.42 12.96
C GLU A 184 -19.23 10.45 12.27
N LYS A 185 -19.64 11.72 12.28
CA LYS A 185 -18.85 12.82 11.72
C LYS A 185 -17.85 13.29 12.77
N PHE A 186 -16.60 12.87 12.64
CA PHE A 186 -15.48 13.47 13.37
C PHE A 186 -14.99 14.69 12.58
N SER A 187 -15.07 15.88 13.16
CA SER A 187 -14.45 17.06 12.56
C SER A 187 -12.93 16.91 12.61
N MET A 188 -12.26 17.02 11.46
CA MET A 188 -10.79 16.94 11.37
C MET A 188 -10.09 17.99 12.25
N PHE A 189 -10.77 19.10 12.54
CA PHE A 189 -10.27 20.20 13.39
C PHE A 189 -10.90 20.20 14.78
N ASN A 190 -11.09 19.03 15.38
CA ASN A 190 -11.45 18.96 16.78
C ASN A 190 -10.36 19.65 17.62
N PHE A 191 -10.74 20.57 18.52
CA PHE A 191 -9.81 21.30 19.38
C PHE A 191 -8.82 20.37 20.11
N LYS A 192 -9.29 19.21 20.60
CA LYS A 192 -8.42 18.22 21.27
C LYS A 192 -7.35 17.65 20.33
N PHE A 193 -7.70 17.40 19.06
CA PHE A 193 -6.78 16.88 18.05
C PHE A 193 -5.77 17.94 17.61
N VAL A 194 -6.22 19.18 17.39
CA VAL A 194 -5.33 20.30 17.05
C VAL A 194 -4.35 20.59 18.19
N LEU A 195 -4.83 20.60 19.45
CA LEU A 195 -3.97 20.77 20.61
C LEU A 195 -2.92 19.65 20.71
N PHE A 196 -3.33 18.40 20.46
CA PHE A 196 -2.42 17.26 20.41
C PHE A 196 -1.34 17.42 19.33
N LEU A 197 -1.71 17.85 18.12
CA LEU A 197 -0.75 18.11 17.04
C LEU A 197 0.23 19.23 17.39
N ILE A 198 -0.24 20.32 17.98
CA ILE A 198 0.61 21.43 18.44
C ILE A 198 1.59 20.92 19.51
N PHE A 199 1.10 20.12 20.47
CA PHE A 199 1.94 19.53 21.51
C PHE A 199 3.04 18.64 20.91
N VAL A 200 2.70 17.77 19.96
CA VAL A 200 3.68 16.92 19.25
C VAL A 200 4.69 17.76 18.46
N ALA A 201 4.24 18.81 17.77
CA ALA A 201 5.13 19.68 16.99
C ALA A 201 6.10 20.48 17.89
N VAL A 202 5.59 21.07 18.98
CA VAL A 202 6.42 21.81 19.95
C VAL A 202 7.35 20.86 20.68
N GLY A 203 6.88 19.68 21.08
CA GLY A 203 7.69 18.68 21.76
C GLY A 203 8.83 18.15 20.88
N THR A 204 8.55 17.81 19.62
CA THR A 204 9.58 17.33 18.68
C THR A 204 10.58 18.43 18.33
N SER A 205 10.12 19.66 18.03
CA SER A 205 11.00 20.80 17.76
C SER A 205 11.87 21.17 18.97
N GLY A 206 11.28 21.29 20.15
CA GLY A 206 12.00 21.62 21.38
C GLY A 206 13.00 20.54 21.78
N SER A 207 12.62 19.26 21.70
CA SER A 207 13.54 18.14 21.94
C SER A 207 14.71 18.16 20.97
N THR A 208 14.43 18.35 19.68
CA THR A 208 15.44 18.43 18.62
C THR A 208 16.39 19.60 18.86
N TYR A 209 15.86 20.79 19.17
CA TYR A 209 16.65 21.97 19.51
C TYR A 209 17.57 21.74 20.72
N LEU A 210 17.03 21.22 21.82
CA LEU A 210 17.81 20.95 23.03
C LEU A 210 18.89 19.90 22.80
N LEU A 211 18.57 18.83 22.07
CA LEU A 211 19.52 17.78 21.72
C LEU A 211 20.63 18.31 20.83
N LEU A 212 20.32 19.03 19.75
CA LEU A 212 21.33 19.62 18.87
C LEU A 212 22.19 20.64 19.62
N ASN A 213 21.57 21.52 20.41
CA ASN A 213 22.30 22.51 21.19
C ASN A 213 23.26 21.82 22.17
N LYS A 214 22.83 20.76 22.87
CA LYS A 214 23.71 20.04 23.78
C LYS A 214 24.79 19.22 23.05
N LEU A 215 24.43 18.48 22.00
CA LEU A 215 25.34 17.59 21.28
C LEU A 215 26.40 18.34 20.49
N MET A 216 26.08 19.50 19.89
CA MET A 216 27.05 20.28 19.12
C MET A 216 28.15 20.91 19.98
N TYR A 217 27.85 21.23 21.25
CA TYR A 217 28.81 21.88 22.16
C TYR A 217 29.48 20.91 23.12
N ILE A 218 29.16 19.61 23.08
CA ILE A 218 29.95 18.58 23.75
C ILE A 218 31.19 18.34 22.88
N ASN A 219 32.37 18.57 23.44
CA ASN A 219 33.62 18.21 22.78
C ASN A 219 33.66 16.69 22.57
N PRO A 220 33.64 16.21 21.32
CA PRO A 220 33.70 14.78 21.07
C PRO A 220 35.16 14.32 21.19
N PHE A 221 35.38 13.18 21.86
CA PHE A 221 36.69 12.53 21.96
C PHE A 221 37.79 13.33 22.68
N ASP A 222 37.42 14.02 23.76
CA ASP A 222 38.32 14.72 24.69
C ASP A 222 39.50 13.86 25.20
N TRP A 223 39.30 12.55 25.36
CA TRP A 223 40.31 11.58 25.78
C TRP A 223 41.53 11.45 24.84
N MET A 224 41.45 11.90 23.58
CA MET A 224 42.63 11.97 22.68
C MET A 224 43.40 13.29 22.80
N GLU A 225 42.72 14.39 23.13
CA GLU A 225 43.34 15.71 23.32
C GLU A 225 43.98 15.82 24.71
N PHE A 226 43.25 15.38 25.74
CA PHE A 226 43.71 15.34 27.12
C PHE A 226 44.27 13.96 27.44
N GLN A 227 45.49 13.72 26.97
CA GLN A 227 46.29 12.59 27.43
C GLN A 227 47.09 13.01 28.66
N GLU A 228 46.83 12.36 29.79
CA GLU A 228 47.68 12.51 30.98
C GLU A 228 49.10 12.06 30.63
N LYS A 229 50.01 13.03 30.46
CA LYS A 229 51.45 12.80 30.26
C LYS A 229 52.19 13.38 31.45
N THR A 230 53.04 12.59 32.09
CA THR A 230 53.93 13.08 33.13
C THR A 230 55.13 13.77 32.50
N THR A 231 55.45 14.99 32.93
CA THR A 231 56.66 15.68 32.48
C THR A 231 57.91 15.10 33.16
N PRO A 232 59.11 15.18 32.57
CA PRO A 232 60.35 14.65 33.17
C PRO A 232 60.67 15.18 34.58
N GLN A 233 60.10 16.34 34.94
CA GLN A 233 60.30 17.02 36.22
C GLN A 233 59.26 16.62 37.27
N GLU A 234 58.16 15.98 36.88
CA GLU A 234 57.14 15.50 37.81
C GLU A 234 57.54 14.18 38.48
N THR A 235 57.15 14.01 39.74
CA THR A 235 57.39 12.76 40.46
C THR A 235 56.31 11.75 40.12
N SER A 236 56.70 10.55 39.69
CA SER A 236 55.75 9.45 39.41
C SER A 236 55.73 8.45 40.56
N LEU A 237 54.54 7.97 40.93
CA LEU A 237 54.39 6.85 41.88
C LEU A 237 54.61 5.48 41.22
N PHE A 238 54.74 5.44 39.89
CA PHE A 238 54.84 4.19 39.14
C PHE A 238 56.21 3.51 39.29
N PHE A 239 57.29 4.28 39.42
CA PHE A 239 58.65 3.76 39.58
C PHE A 239 59.15 3.94 41.02
N ALA A 240 59.92 2.97 41.53
CA ALA A 240 60.40 2.95 42.91
C ALA A 240 61.31 4.14 43.27
N ASP A 241 61.99 4.73 42.28
CA ASP A 241 62.87 5.90 42.42
C ASP A 241 62.12 7.24 42.31
N ARG A 242 60.79 7.20 42.19
CA ARG A 242 59.87 8.34 42.06
C ARG A 242 60.12 9.28 40.86
N ARG A 243 60.95 8.88 39.90
CA ARG A 243 61.22 9.66 38.68
C ARG A 243 60.21 9.30 37.60
N SER A 244 59.65 10.30 36.91
CA SER A 244 58.78 10.06 35.76
C SER A 244 59.54 9.59 34.52
N MET A 245 60.75 10.13 34.28
CA MET A 245 61.60 9.76 33.16
C MET A 245 62.72 8.80 33.59
N ARG A 246 62.88 7.71 32.82
CA ARG A 246 63.97 6.76 33.02
C ARG A 246 65.25 7.30 32.37
N THR A 247 66.37 7.16 33.06
CA THR A 247 67.68 7.37 32.45
C THR A 247 67.96 6.27 31.43
N PRO A 248 68.74 6.55 30.38
CA PRO A 248 69.24 5.51 29.48
C PRO A 248 69.94 4.40 30.28
N VAL A 249 69.88 3.17 29.77
CA VAL A 249 70.57 2.04 30.39
C VAL A 249 72.07 2.22 30.19
N ASP A 250 72.86 2.04 31.25
CA ASP A 250 74.31 2.20 31.19
C ASP A 250 74.94 1.32 30.09
N GLY A 251 75.84 1.92 29.31
CA GLY A 251 76.50 1.25 28.18
C GLY A 251 75.70 1.24 26.87
N THR A 252 74.51 1.85 26.83
CA THR A 252 73.71 1.99 25.60
C THR A 252 73.75 3.42 25.05
N VAL A 253 73.75 3.54 23.71
CA VAL A 253 73.61 4.83 23.01
C VAL A 253 72.24 4.86 22.33
N ALA A 254 71.49 5.94 22.53
CA ALA A 254 70.19 6.12 21.89
C ALA A 254 70.37 6.17 20.36
N LYS A 255 69.68 5.30 19.63
CA LYS A 255 69.72 5.27 18.16
C LYS A 255 68.65 6.22 17.61
N GLY A 256 69.10 7.34 17.05
CA GLY A 256 68.23 8.34 16.40
C GLY A 256 67.95 9.53 17.31
N PHE A 257 68.80 10.55 17.20
CA PHE A 257 68.42 11.95 17.37
C PHE A 257 68.28 12.56 15.99
#